data_AF-A0A2T4BA12-F1
#
_entry.id   AF-A0A2T4BA12-F1
#
_cell.length_a   1.000
_cell.length_b   1.000
_cell.length_c   1.000
_cell.angle_alpha   90.00
_cell.angle_beta   90.00
_cell.angle_gamma   90.00
#
_symmetry.space_group_name_H-M   'P 1'
#
loop_
_entity.id
_entity.type
_entity.pdbx_description
1 polymer ?
#
loop_
_entity_poly.entity_id
_entity_poly.type
_entity_poly.pdbx_seq_one_letter_code
_entity_poly.pdbx_strand_id
1 'polypeptide(L)'
;HIDRDVEPYVCISEECQEPLRFFAHLDDWENHMQTMHTPNWAQKIHTTTWYCDIDTCNENTGGKKGFADKGAFIQHLSIAHPKKLTKPQISAKARRNRTTKARDSLTCPLC
;
A
#
# COMPACT_ATOMS: atom_id res chain seq x y z
N HIS A 1 29.50 -14.72 -7.26
CA HIS A 1 28.58 -15.43 -8.17
C HIS A 1 27.34 -15.99 -7.44
N ILE A 2 27.32 -16.04 -6.10
CA ILE A 2 26.17 -16.53 -5.29
C ILE A 2 25.07 -15.47 -5.10
N ASP A 3 25.42 -14.19 -4.90
CA ASP A 3 24.43 -13.15 -4.58
C ASP A 3 23.43 -12.86 -5.72
N ARG A 4 23.84 -13.12 -6.97
CA ARG A 4 22.99 -12.94 -8.16
C ARG A 4 21.90 -13.99 -8.30
N ASP A 5 22.11 -15.18 -7.73
CA ASP A 5 21.14 -16.27 -7.79
C ASP A 5 20.17 -16.24 -6.60
N VAL A 6 20.57 -15.58 -5.50
CA VAL A 6 19.78 -15.52 -4.25
C VAL A 6 18.87 -14.29 -4.19
N GLU A 7 19.26 -13.17 -4.82
CA GLU A 7 18.53 -11.89 -4.79
C GLU A 7 17.91 -11.56 -3.42
N PRO A 8 18.74 -11.49 -2.35
CA PRO A 8 18.25 -11.54 -0.97
C PRO A 8 17.47 -10.29 -0.54
N TYR A 9 17.56 -9.20 -1.29
CA TYR A 9 16.90 -7.94 -0.96
C TYR A 9 15.59 -7.81 -1.74
N VAL A 10 14.47 -7.60 -1.04
CA VAL A 10 13.14 -7.45 -1.64
C VAL A 10 12.60 -6.06 -1.38
N CYS A 11 11.94 -5.45 -2.36
CA CYS A 11 11.18 -4.22 -2.12
C CYS A 11 10.02 -4.52 -1.15
N ILE A 12 9.96 -3.75 -0.06
CA ILE A 12 8.92 -3.91 0.98
C ILE A 12 7.70 -3.00 0.77
N SER A 13 7.70 -2.18 -0.28
CA SER A 13 6.57 -1.30 -0.58
C SER A 13 5.39 -2.10 -1.15
N GLU A 14 4.18 -1.77 -0.69
CA GLU A 14 2.93 -2.32 -1.22
C GLU A 14 2.74 -2.01 -2.72
N GLU A 15 3.44 -1.01 -3.25
CA GLU A 15 3.39 -0.62 -4.66
C GLU A 15 4.21 -1.54 -5.59
N CYS A 16 5.10 -2.37 -5.03
CA CYS A 16 5.96 -3.31 -5.76
C CYS A 16 5.63 -4.78 -5.45
N GLN A 17 4.40 -5.09 -5.02
CA GLN A 17 4.00 -6.48 -4.74
C GLN A 17 3.72 -7.31 -5.99
N GLU A 18 3.41 -6.68 -7.13
CA GLU A 18 3.07 -7.37 -8.38
C GLU A 18 3.71 -6.69 -9.61
N PRO A 19 4.82 -7.23 -10.16
CA PRO A 19 5.63 -8.32 -9.61
C PRO A 19 6.50 -7.85 -8.42
N LEU A 20 6.82 -8.79 -7.51
CA LEU A 20 7.83 -8.58 -6.48
C LEU A 20 9.17 -8.19 -7.12
N ARG A 21 9.81 -7.16 -6.56
CA ARG A 21 11.14 -6.71 -7.00
C ARG A 21 12.21 -7.20 -6.04
N PHE A 22 13.13 -8.00 -6.57
CA PHE A 22 14.29 -8.50 -5.86
C PHE A 22 15.56 -7.84 -6.40
N PHE A 23 16.59 -7.80 -5.57
CA PHE A 23 17.88 -7.19 -5.88
C PHE A 23 18.99 -8.07 -5.31
N ALA A 24 20.07 -8.21 -6.07
CA ALA A 24 21.27 -8.94 -5.64
C ALA A 24 22.11 -8.14 -4.65
N HIS A 25 22.10 -6.80 -4.75
CA HIS A 25 22.96 -5.92 -3.96
C HIS A 25 22.14 -4.93 -3.12
N LEU A 26 22.65 -4.62 -1.92
CA LEU A 26 22.01 -3.68 -1.01
C LEU A 26 21.90 -2.28 -1.63
N ASP A 27 22.94 -1.84 -2.35
CA ASP A 27 22.97 -0.52 -3.00
C ASP A 27 21.87 -0.39 -4.07
N ASP A 28 21.59 -1.47 -4.82
CA ASP A 28 20.52 -1.50 -5.81
C ASP A 28 19.14 -1.38 -5.14
N TRP A 29 18.95 -2.08 -4.03
CA TRP A 29 17.74 -2.01 -3.23
C TRP A 29 17.57 -0.62 -2.60
N GLU A 30 18.62 -0.05 -2.00
CA GLU A 30 18.56 1.27 -1.36
C GLU A 30 18.25 2.36 -2.38
N ASN A 31 18.95 2.35 -3.52
CA ASN A 31 18.69 3.29 -4.61
C ASN A 31 17.25 3.16 -5.12
N HIS A 32 16.73 1.94 -5.25
CA HIS A 32 15.32 1.72 -5.59
C HIS A 32 14.38 2.36 -4.56
N MET A 33 14.59 2.12 -3.26
CA MET A 33 13.74 2.66 -2.20
C MET A 33 13.76 4.20 -2.17
N GLN A 34 14.94 4.81 -2.31
CA GLN A 34 15.11 6.27 -2.31
C GLN A 34 14.48 6.94 -3.52
N THR A 35 14.61 6.35 -4.72
CA THR A 35 14.14 6.95 -5.98
C THR A 35 12.67 6.66 -6.27
N MET A 36 12.17 5.48 -5.90
CA MET A 36 10.81 5.04 -6.26
C MET A 36 9.78 5.23 -5.14
N HIS A 37 10.18 5.26 -3.87
CA HIS A 37 9.23 5.26 -2.73
C HIS A 37 9.29 6.50 -1.83
N THR A 38 9.87 7.60 -2.32
CA THR A 38 10.17 8.87 -1.62
C THR A 38 11.29 8.74 -0.58
N PRO A 39 12.09 9.81 -0.32
CA PRO A 39 13.18 9.74 0.65
C PRO A 39 12.76 9.38 2.07
N ASN A 40 11.50 9.59 2.44
CA ASN A 40 10.93 9.21 3.75
C ASN A 40 10.10 7.91 3.68
N TRP A 41 10.40 7.03 2.72
CA TRP A 41 9.73 5.73 2.54
C TRP A 41 9.61 4.95 3.85
N ALA A 42 10.65 4.95 4.69
CA ALA A 42 10.68 4.21 5.95
C ALA A 42 9.57 4.65 6.93
N GLN A 43 9.14 5.91 6.87
CA GLN A 43 8.05 6.40 7.72
C GLN A 43 6.67 6.05 7.17
N LYS A 44 6.55 5.70 5.88
CA LYS A 44 5.26 5.63 5.16
C LYS A 44 4.85 4.22 4.74
N ILE A 45 5.80 3.32 4.50
CA ILE A 45 5.51 1.94 4.09
C ILE A 45 4.63 1.25 5.15
N HIS A 46 3.61 0.50 4.71
CA HIS A 46 2.65 -0.18 5.60
C HIS A 46 1.85 0.75 6.54
N THR A 47 1.78 2.05 6.25
CA THR A 47 0.96 3.02 7.02
C THR A 47 -0.24 3.54 6.27
N THR A 48 -0.44 3.07 5.03
CA THR A 48 -1.55 3.49 4.19
C THR A 48 -2.78 2.64 4.50
N THR A 49 -3.89 3.30 4.79
CA THR A 49 -5.19 2.65 4.98
C THR A 49 -6.21 3.24 4.02
N TRP A 50 -7.09 2.41 3.49
CA TRP A 50 -8.21 2.84 2.63
C TRP A 50 -9.48 3.02 3.44
N TYR A 51 -10.38 3.88 2.97
CA TYR A 51 -11.67 4.10 3.62
C TYR A 51 -12.78 4.20 2.59
N CYS A 52 -13.97 3.74 2.94
CA CYS A 52 -15.15 4.00 2.11
C CYS A 52 -15.72 5.37 2.48
N ASP A 53 -16.18 6.16 1.51
CA ASP A 53 -16.75 7.50 1.72
C ASP A 53 -18.21 7.57 1.23
N ILE A 54 -18.86 6.42 1.05
CA ILE A 54 -20.24 6.35 0.60
C ILE A 54 -21.15 6.46 1.82
N ASP A 55 -21.98 7.50 1.87
CA ASP A 55 -22.80 7.89 3.04
C ASP A 55 -23.67 6.75 3.60
N THR A 56 -24.10 5.81 2.76
CA THR A 56 -24.93 4.66 3.17
C THR A 56 -24.12 3.43 3.62
N CYS A 57 -22.80 3.55 3.73
CA CYS A 57 -21.91 2.44 4.06
C CYS A 57 -21.64 2.39 5.57
N ASN A 58 -22.26 1.42 6.24
CA ASN A 58 -22.14 1.24 7.69
C ASN A 58 -20.77 0.69 8.15
N GLU A 59 -19.89 0.30 7.22
CA GLU A 59 -18.53 -0.12 7.59
C GLU A 59 -17.64 1.05 8.05
N ASN A 60 -18.10 2.31 7.87
CA ASN A 60 -17.41 3.50 8.39
C ASN A 60 -18.06 4.13 9.64
N THR A 61 -19.29 3.73 10.02
CA THR A 61 -20.03 4.32 11.15
C THR A 61 -19.57 3.72 12.48
N GLY A 62 -18.32 3.98 12.84
CA GLY A 62 -17.72 3.54 14.10
C GLY A 62 -16.31 4.05 14.35
N GLY A 63 -15.87 5.06 13.61
CA GLY A 63 -14.64 5.81 13.89
C GLY A 63 -13.31 5.16 13.51
N LYS A 64 -13.16 3.83 13.33
CA LYS A 64 -11.81 3.24 13.12
C LYS A 64 -11.73 1.87 12.41
N LYS A 65 -12.32 1.67 11.23
CA LYS A 65 -11.96 0.48 10.42
C LYS A 65 -11.79 0.82 8.95
N GLY A 66 -10.77 1.60 8.65
CA GLY A 66 -10.22 1.60 7.30
C GLY A 66 -9.68 0.20 6.94
N PHE A 67 -9.56 -0.07 5.66
CA PHE A 67 -8.97 -1.30 5.13
C PHE A 67 -7.45 -1.14 5.13
N ALA A 68 -6.71 -2.11 5.67
CA ALA A 68 -5.24 -2.11 5.63
C ALA A 68 -4.69 -2.55 4.27
N ASP A 69 -5.53 -3.16 3.43
CA ASP A 69 -5.17 -3.66 2.12
C ASP A 69 -6.06 -3.04 1.03
N LYS A 70 -5.43 -2.73 -0.11
CA LYS A 70 -6.10 -2.18 -1.29
C LYS A 70 -7.05 -3.19 -1.92
N GLY A 71 -6.66 -4.46 -1.96
CA GLY A 71 -7.48 -5.56 -2.50
C GLY A 71 -8.79 -5.70 -1.72
N ALA A 72 -8.70 -5.74 -0.39
CA ALA A 72 -9.84 -5.76 0.52
C ALA A 72 -10.78 -4.56 0.29
N PHE A 73 -10.22 -3.35 0.08
CA PHE A 73 -11.03 -2.18 -0.23
C PHE A 73 -11.72 -2.27 -1.61
N ILE A 74 -11.02 -2.74 -2.65
CA ILE A 74 -11.59 -2.94 -3.99
C ILE A 74 -12.71 -3.98 -3.94
N GLN A 75 -12.50 -5.07 -3.20
CA GLN A 75 -13.48 -6.11 -2.98
C GLN A 75 -14.71 -5.56 -2.26
N HIS A 76 -14.52 -4.79 -1.19
CA HIS A 76 -15.59 -4.08 -0.49
C HIS A 76 -16.41 -3.23 -1.45
N LEU A 77 -15.78 -2.37 -2.26
CA LEU A 77 -16.49 -1.52 -3.22
C LEU A 77 -17.29 -2.34 -4.25
N SER A 78 -16.77 -3.50 -4.65
CA SER A 78 -17.41 -4.38 -5.63
C SER A 78 -18.62 -5.11 -5.07
N ILE A 79 -18.57 -5.52 -3.79
CA ILE A 79 -19.63 -6.33 -3.14
C ILE A 79 -20.70 -5.45 -2.50
N ALA A 80 -20.29 -4.41 -1.75
CA ALA A 80 -21.21 -3.54 -1.01
C ALA A 80 -21.85 -2.47 -1.89
N HIS A 81 -21.19 -2.09 -3.00
CA HIS A 81 -21.63 -0.98 -3.87
C HIS A 81 -21.72 -1.31 -5.38
N PRO A 82 -22.19 -2.51 -5.79
CA PRO A 82 -22.12 -2.97 -7.19
C PRO A 82 -22.93 -2.11 -8.17
N LYS A 83 -24.01 -1.47 -7.71
CA LYS A 83 -24.88 -0.61 -8.53
C LYS A 83 -24.48 0.88 -8.49
N LYS A 84 -23.60 1.26 -7.56
CA LYS A 84 -23.19 2.66 -7.37
C LYS A 84 -21.85 2.96 -8.05
N LEU A 85 -21.02 1.94 -8.28
CA LEU A 85 -19.67 2.12 -8.81
C LEU A 85 -19.39 1.19 -9.99
N THR A 86 -18.85 1.77 -11.05
CA THR A 86 -18.25 1.06 -12.19
C THR A 86 -16.81 0.69 -11.89
N LYS A 87 -16.24 -0.28 -12.62
CA LYS A 87 -14.82 -0.68 -12.48
C LYS A 87 -13.84 0.50 -12.54
N PRO A 88 -13.96 1.46 -13.49
CA PRO A 88 -13.08 2.64 -13.49
C PRO A 88 -13.23 3.51 -12.23
N GLN A 89 -14.45 3.67 -11.71
CA GLN A 89 -14.69 4.43 -10.48
C GLN A 89 -14.12 3.73 -9.25
N ILE A 90 -14.20 2.39 -9.18
CA ILE A 90 -13.57 1.58 -8.13
C ILE A 90 -12.05 1.80 -8.15
N SER A 91 -11.41 1.69 -9.31
CA SER A 91 -9.97 1.95 -9.47
C SER A 91 -9.58 3.38 -9.08
N ALA A 92 -10.38 4.38 -9.47
CA ALA A 92 -10.14 5.77 -9.12
C ALA A 92 -10.30 6.03 -7.61
N LYS A 93 -11.27 5.37 -6.95
CA LYS A 93 -11.44 5.43 -5.49
C LYS A 93 -10.31 4.70 -4.77
N ALA A 94 -9.90 3.52 -5.22
CA ALA A 94 -8.76 2.78 -4.65
C ALA A 94 -7.45 3.58 -4.68
N ARG A 95 -7.31 4.56 -5.58
CA ARG A 95 -6.15 5.47 -5.61
C ARG A 95 -6.29 6.66 -4.65
N ARG A 96 -7.50 7.19 -4.48
CA ARG A 96 -7.75 8.48 -3.79
C ARG A 96 -8.21 8.31 -2.35
N ASN A 97 -9.02 7.30 -2.06
CA ASN A 97 -9.65 7.09 -0.77
C ASN A 97 -8.71 6.34 0.17
N ARG A 98 -7.55 6.95 0.42
CA ARG A 98 -6.52 6.43 1.30
C ARG A 98 -5.95 7.52 2.18
N THR A 99 -5.51 7.15 3.36
CA THR A 99 -4.80 8.02 4.30
C THR A 99 -3.49 7.34 4.65
N THR A 100 -2.41 8.12 4.65
CA THR A 100 -1.08 7.65 5.04
C THR A 100 -0.67 8.40 6.30
N LYS A 101 -0.39 7.67 7.37
CA LYS A 101 0.07 8.26 8.64
C LYS A 101 1.55 7.95 8.81
N ALA A 102 2.40 8.94 8.58
CA ALA A 102 3.84 8.78 8.77
C ALA A 102 4.16 8.36 10.22
N ARG A 103 5.03 7.35 10.37
CA ARG A 103 5.68 7.02 11.64
C ARG A 103 6.70 8.08 12.01
N ASP A 104 7.13 8.08 13.27
CA ASP A 104 8.28 8.87 13.71
C ASP A 104 9.55 8.43 12.96
N SER A 105 10.50 9.35 12.77
CA SER A 105 11.70 9.13 11.94
C SER A 105 12.61 8.01 12.45
N LEU A 106 12.53 7.65 13.73
CA LEU A 106 13.33 6.58 14.34
C LEU A 106 12.54 5.28 14.56
N THR A 107 11.31 5.20 14.05
CA THR A 107 10.51 3.97 14.15
C THR A 107 10.85 3.04 12.99
N CYS A 108 11.27 1.83 13.32
CA CYS A 108 11.49 0.74 12.35
C CYS A 108 10.20 0.48 11.54
N PRO A 109 10.23 0.47 10.19
CA PRO A 109 9.04 0.22 9.36
C PRO A 109 8.48 -1.20 9.45
N LEU A 110 9.28 -2.14 9.97
CA LEU A 110 8.99 -3.56 10.09
C LEU A 110 8.73 -4.00 11.54
N CYS A 111 8.74 -3.03 12.45
CA CYS A 111 8.42 -3.13 13.85
C CYS A 111 7.18 -2.22 14.10
#